data_AF-X1EFG6-F1
#
_entry.id   AF-X1EFG6-F1
#
_cell.length_a   1.000
_cell.length_b   1.000
_cell.length_c   1.000
_cell.angle_alpha   90.00
_cell.angle_beta   90.00
_cell.angle_gamma   90.00
#
_symmetry.space_group_name_H-M   'P 1'
#
loop_
_entity.id
_entity.type
_entity.pdbx_description
1 polymer ?
#
loop_
_entity_poly.entity_id
_entity_poly.type
_entity_poly.pdbx_seq_one_letter_code
_entity_poly.pdbx_strand_id
1 'polypeptide(L)'
;PKIFGEEDAEVKRKLFKDAYSDTISKVIKEEKCDLLSDGTILPDIEESFGVKISDLKETMSLKEEISLKNKNIRGFVKSQHNLDIEYDVEATVQPVASLTKPEVRKVLEYFKMPNELVYRKAFPGPALSARIIGPVTSVNLRFEKKVHDIVESTVDDYYTEKFGKPMIINDKGEQEPFQAFAATTTDVLLRKVTGMINGQRTYEVPLSIKGEWDFEKLVHFSSQIKGYARILYELYESHEGIYDVIIRSINSIDARTASVTNLP
;
A
#
# COMPACT_ATOMS: atom_id res chain seq x y z
N PRO A 1 17.04 -2.00 -15.74
CA PRO A 1 15.67 -1.42 -15.67
C PRO A 1 15.74 0.10 -15.63
N LYS A 2 14.78 0.81 -16.23
CA LYS A 2 14.77 2.30 -16.25
C LYS A 2 14.77 2.92 -14.84
N ILE A 3 14.34 2.17 -13.83
CA ILE A 3 14.23 2.61 -12.43
C ILE A 3 15.58 2.66 -11.67
N PHE A 4 16.67 2.08 -12.21
CA PHE A 4 17.95 2.09 -11.51
C PHE A 4 18.57 3.49 -11.49
N GLY A 5 19.05 3.89 -10.31
CA GLY A 5 19.57 5.23 -10.03
C GLY A 5 18.50 6.25 -9.62
N GLU A 6 17.22 5.96 -9.82
CA GLU A 6 16.14 6.90 -9.48
C GLU A 6 15.89 6.93 -7.96
N GLU A 7 15.80 8.13 -7.40
CA GLU A 7 15.61 8.35 -5.97
C GLU A 7 14.17 8.80 -5.64
N ASP A 8 13.55 9.58 -6.53
CA ASP A 8 12.26 10.19 -6.27
C ASP A 8 11.12 9.16 -6.29
N ALA A 9 10.30 9.15 -5.25
CA ALA A 9 9.25 8.15 -5.08
C ALA A 9 8.14 8.25 -6.14
N GLU A 10 7.81 9.45 -6.59
CA GLU A 10 6.78 9.67 -7.62
C GLU A 10 7.33 9.34 -9.01
N VAL A 11 8.61 9.64 -9.28
CA VAL A 11 9.28 9.22 -10.53
C VAL A 11 9.40 7.70 -10.60
N LYS A 12 9.78 7.02 -9.51
CA LYS A 12 9.78 5.54 -9.43
C LYS A 12 8.40 4.94 -9.73
N ARG A 13 7.35 5.53 -9.16
CA ARG A 13 5.95 5.12 -9.43
C ARG A 13 5.60 5.28 -10.90
N LYS A 14 5.94 6.42 -11.50
CA LYS A 14 5.70 6.69 -12.92
C LYS A 14 6.44 5.70 -13.81
N LEU A 15 7.75 5.52 -13.59
CA LEU A 15 8.57 4.57 -14.37
C LEU A 15 8.04 3.14 -14.29
N PHE A 16 7.55 2.71 -13.12
CA PHE A 16 6.89 1.43 -12.96
C PHE A 16 5.58 1.36 -13.76
N LYS A 17 4.71 2.38 -13.65
CA LYS A 17 3.44 2.45 -14.37
C LYS A 17 3.65 2.41 -15.88
N ASP A 18 4.61 3.17 -16.39
CA ASP A 18 4.96 3.21 -17.81
C ASP A 18 5.43 1.82 -18.28
N ALA A 19 6.36 1.19 -17.55
CA ALA A 19 6.86 -0.14 -17.89
C ALA A 19 5.78 -1.24 -17.82
N TYR A 20 4.89 -1.16 -16.84
CA TYR A 20 3.75 -2.07 -16.70
C TYR A 20 2.78 -1.91 -17.86
N SER A 21 2.40 -0.67 -18.19
CA SER A 21 1.52 -0.34 -19.31
C SER A 21 2.11 -0.81 -20.65
N ASP A 22 3.39 -0.52 -20.90
CA ASP A 22 4.09 -0.94 -22.11
C ASP A 22 4.07 -2.47 -22.27
N THR A 23 4.28 -3.19 -21.16
CA THR A 23 4.31 -4.66 -21.16
C THR A 23 2.94 -5.24 -21.45
N ILE A 24 1.89 -4.76 -20.77
CA ILE A 24 0.51 -5.23 -20.99
C ILE A 24 0.05 -4.89 -22.41
N SER A 25 0.33 -3.67 -22.88
CA SER A 25 0.00 -3.24 -24.25
C SER A 25 0.67 -4.11 -25.31
N LYS A 26 1.91 -4.54 -25.06
CA LYS A 26 2.62 -5.47 -25.93
C LYS A 26 1.93 -6.83 -25.95
N VAL A 27 1.58 -7.40 -24.79
CA VAL A 27 0.89 -8.69 -24.69
C VAL A 27 -0.47 -8.65 -25.37
N ILE A 28 -1.26 -7.59 -25.17
CA ILE A 28 -2.57 -7.41 -25.82
C ILE A 28 -2.45 -7.49 -27.34
N LYS A 29 -1.43 -6.85 -27.92
CA LYS A 29 -1.18 -6.87 -29.37
C LYS A 29 -0.67 -8.21 -29.88
N GLU A 30 0.22 -8.85 -29.13
CA GLU A 30 0.79 -10.15 -29.50
C GLU A 30 -0.25 -11.26 -29.47
N GLU A 31 -1.09 -11.28 -28.43
CA GLU A 31 -2.14 -12.29 -28.22
C GLU A 31 -3.49 -11.91 -28.86
N LYS A 32 -3.61 -10.70 -29.44
CA LYS A 32 -4.83 -10.16 -30.05
C LYS A 32 -6.03 -10.22 -29.10
N CYS A 33 -5.85 -9.68 -27.90
CA CYS A 33 -6.90 -9.66 -26.89
C CYS A 33 -7.99 -8.64 -27.26
N ASP A 34 -9.25 -9.08 -27.30
CA ASP A 34 -10.40 -8.18 -27.52
C ASP A 34 -10.87 -7.50 -26.23
N LEU A 35 -10.67 -8.16 -25.08
CA LEU A 35 -11.16 -7.72 -23.77
C LEU A 35 -10.04 -7.75 -22.73
N LEU A 36 -10.09 -6.79 -21.80
CA LEU A 36 -9.25 -6.75 -20.60
C LEU A 36 -10.12 -6.93 -19.37
N SER A 37 -9.75 -7.81 -18.44
CA SER A 37 -10.41 -7.89 -17.13
C SER A 37 -9.53 -7.24 -16.06
N ASP A 38 -10.10 -6.37 -15.24
CA ASP A 38 -9.45 -5.77 -14.07
C ASP A 38 -10.18 -6.13 -12.78
N GLY A 39 -9.43 -6.23 -11.68
CA GLY A 39 -9.90 -6.56 -10.34
C GLY A 39 -10.34 -5.34 -9.53
N THR A 40 -10.73 -4.24 -10.19
CA THR A 40 -11.21 -3.02 -9.52
C THR A 40 -12.37 -3.36 -8.59
N ILE A 41 -12.30 -2.89 -7.33
CA ILE A 41 -13.36 -3.07 -6.33
C ILE A 41 -14.04 -1.74 -5.99
N LEU A 42 -15.17 -1.81 -5.26
CA LEU A 42 -15.98 -0.65 -4.93
C LEU A 42 -15.20 0.48 -4.21
N PRO A 43 -14.34 0.21 -3.22
CA PRO A 43 -13.49 1.23 -2.59
C PRO A 43 -12.55 1.98 -3.56
N ASP A 44 -12.07 1.33 -4.62
CA ASP A 44 -11.15 1.92 -5.60
C ASP A 44 -11.88 2.96 -6.46
N ILE A 45 -13.13 2.65 -6.81
CA ILE A 45 -14.04 3.55 -7.53
C ILE A 45 -14.35 4.77 -6.66
N GLU A 46 -14.74 4.55 -5.40
CA GLU A 46 -15.01 5.65 -4.45
C GLU A 46 -13.81 6.60 -4.30
N GLU A 47 -12.59 6.05 -4.18
CA GLU A 47 -11.36 6.84 -4.06
C GLU A 47 -11.11 7.67 -5.33
N SER A 48 -11.26 7.04 -6.50
CA SER A 48 -11.00 7.67 -7.79
C SER A 48 -12.00 8.78 -8.12
N PHE A 49 -13.27 8.61 -7.75
CA PHE A 49 -14.31 9.63 -7.96
C PHE A 49 -14.44 10.62 -6.79
N GLY A 50 -13.75 10.37 -5.66
CA GLY A 50 -13.84 11.18 -4.44
C GLY A 50 -15.21 11.14 -3.76
N VAL A 51 -16.05 10.16 -4.09
CA VAL A 51 -17.43 10.06 -3.58
C VAL A 51 -17.50 8.88 -2.62
N LYS A 52 -17.96 9.12 -1.38
CA LYS A 52 -18.31 8.03 -0.46
C LYS A 52 -19.70 7.49 -0.80
N ILE A 53 -19.96 6.19 -0.61
CA ILE A 53 -21.31 5.60 -0.73
C ILE A 53 -22.34 6.33 0.14
N SER A 54 -21.93 6.84 1.31
CA SER A 54 -22.81 7.67 2.17
C SER A 54 -23.31 8.95 1.51
N ASP A 55 -22.58 9.43 0.50
CA ASP A 55 -22.86 10.67 -0.22
C ASP A 55 -23.67 10.42 -1.50
N LEU A 56 -23.81 9.16 -1.91
CA LEU A 56 -24.66 8.71 -3.02
C LEU A 56 -26.06 8.40 -2.50
N LYS A 57 -27.06 9.16 -2.95
CA LYS A 57 -28.47 8.84 -2.71
C LYS A 57 -28.99 8.00 -3.88
N GLU A 58 -29.91 7.06 -3.61
CA GLU A 58 -30.61 6.27 -4.65
C GLU A 58 -31.26 7.15 -5.74
N THR A 59 -31.59 8.39 -5.41
CA THR A 59 -32.00 9.43 -6.36
C THR A 59 -31.25 10.72 -6.07
N MET A 60 -30.57 11.25 -7.08
CA MET A 60 -29.87 12.52 -7.04
C MET A 60 -30.43 13.45 -8.12
N SER A 61 -30.65 14.72 -7.78
CA SER A 61 -30.96 15.73 -8.78
C SER A 61 -29.72 16.09 -9.59
N LEU A 62 -29.89 16.54 -10.84
CA LEU A 62 -28.80 16.99 -11.72
C LEU A 62 -27.88 18.03 -11.04
N LYS A 63 -28.45 18.86 -10.14
CA LYS A 63 -27.67 19.86 -9.37
C LYS A 63 -26.79 19.23 -8.29
N GLU A 64 -27.24 18.15 -7.65
CA GLU A 64 -26.45 17.45 -6.63
C GLU A 64 -25.28 16.68 -7.26
N GLU A 65 -25.50 16.04 -8.43
CA GLU A 65 -24.42 15.40 -9.21
C GLU A 65 -23.34 16.40 -9.65
N ILE A 66 -23.75 17.53 -10.22
CA ILE A 66 -22.82 18.58 -10.65
C ILE A 66 -22.07 19.16 -9.45
N SER A 67 -22.72 19.30 -8.28
CA SER A 67 -22.08 19.79 -7.06
C SER A 67 -21.04 18.81 -6.50
N LEU A 68 -21.33 17.51 -6.49
CA LEU A 68 -20.36 16.46 -6.11
C LEU A 68 -19.17 16.42 -7.06
N LYS A 69 -19.43 16.45 -8.37
CA LYS A 69 -18.39 16.48 -9.41
C LYS A 69 -17.49 17.73 -9.31
N ASN A 70 -18.07 18.89 -8.97
CA ASN A 70 -17.35 20.14 -8.78
C ASN A 70 -16.63 20.26 -7.41
N LYS A 71 -17.08 19.54 -6.37
CA LYS A 71 -16.32 19.44 -5.10
C LYS A 71 -15.10 18.52 -5.23
N ASN A 72 -15.19 17.53 -6.10
CA ASN A 72 -14.18 16.49 -6.29
C ASN A 72 -13.42 16.62 -7.61
N ILE A 73 -13.17 17.84 -8.09
CA ILE A 73 -12.52 18.13 -9.41
C ILE A 73 -11.17 17.41 -9.59
N ARG A 74 -10.51 17.00 -8.50
CA ARG A 74 -9.16 16.40 -8.54
C ARG A 74 -9.04 15.00 -7.95
N GLY A 75 -10.11 14.38 -7.47
CA GLY A 75 -10.02 13.10 -6.73
C GLY A 75 -9.18 13.24 -5.46
N PHE A 76 -9.77 13.03 -4.28
CA PHE A 76 -8.95 12.97 -3.07
C PHE A 76 -8.21 11.63 -3.07
N VAL A 77 -6.88 11.74 -3.25
CA VAL A 77 -5.88 10.69 -3.48
C VAL A 77 -5.66 10.41 -4.97
N LYS A 78 -4.47 10.82 -5.45
CA LYS A 78 -3.96 10.51 -6.79
C LYS A 78 -4.13 9.02 -7.05
N SER A 79 -4.91 8.70 -8.06
CA SER A 79 -5.10 7.40 -8.71
C SER A 79 -3.90 6.46 -8.54
N GLN A 80 -4.00 5.56 -7.56
CA GLN A 80 -3.11 4.40 -7.46
C GLN A 80 -3.65 3.18 -8.20
N HIS A 81 -4.68 3.36 -9.03
CA HIS A 81 -5.30 2.31 -9.82
C HIS A 81 -4.99 2.48 -11.31
N ASN A 82 -4.98 1.37 -12.03
CA ASN A 82 -4.81 1.30 -13.48
C ASN A 82 -5.97 1.98 -14.26
N LEU A 83 -6.92 2.62 -13.58
CA LEU A 83 -8.07 3.32 -14.15
C LEU A 83 -7.70 4.47 -15.10
N ASP A 84 -6.48 5.02 -14.97
CA ASP A 84 -5.96 6.06 -15.86
C ASP A 84 -5.10 5.50 -17.01
N ILE A 85 -5.06 4.18 -17.21
CA ILE A 85 -4.32 3.55 -18.31
C ILE A 85 -5.32 3.04 -19.33
N GLU A 86 -5.32 3.69 -20.51
CA GLU A 86 -6.10 3.21 -21.65
C GLU A 86 -5.30 2.14 -22.40
N TYR A 87 -5.92 0.97 -22.56
CA TYR A 87 -5.38 -0.14 -23.34
C TYR A 87 -6.15 -0.28 -24.66
N ASP A 88 -5.45 -0.73 -25.70
CA ASP A 88 -6.01 -0.96 -27.05
C ASP A 88 -6.82 -2.26 -27.09
N VAL A 89 -7.99 -2.24 -26.45
CA VAL A 89 -8.98 -3.33 -26.35
C VAL A 89 -10.38 -2.78 -26.61
N GLU A 90 -11.34 -3.63 -26.98
CA GLU A 90 -12.72 -3.21 -27.24
C GLU A 90 -13.43 -2.76 -25.96
N ALA A 91 -13.19 -3.47 -24.85
CA ALA A 91 -13.74 -3.13 -23.55
C ALA A 91 -12.89 -3.64 -22.39
N THR A 92 -12.95 -2.90 -21.27
CA THR A 92 -12.46 -3.37 -19.96
C THR A 92 -13.64 -3.86 -19.12
N VAL A 93 -13.52 -5.06 -18.58
CA VAL A 93 -14.53 -5.71 -17.72
C VAL A 93 -14.02 -5.68 -16.27
N GLN A 94 -14.85 -5.24 -15.34
CA GLN A 94 -14.53 -5.18 -13.90
C GLN A 94 -15.52 -6.04 -13.10
N PRO A 95 -15.33 -7.36 -13.02
CA PRO A 95 -16.36 -8.29 -12.51
C PRO A 95 -16.73 -8.07 -11.03
N VAL A 96 -15.86 -7.42 -10.27
CA VAL A 96 -15.99 -7.23 -8.82
C VAL A 96 -16.10 -5.75 -8.43
N ALA A 97 -16.37 -4.87 -9.39
CA ALA A 97 -16.49 -3.42 -9.18
C ALA A 97 -17.54 -3.02 -8.12
N SER A 98 -18.59 -3.82 -7.96
CA SER A 98 -19.65 -3.57 -6.98
C SER A 98 -19.37 -4.14 -5.59
N LEU A 99 -18.25 -4.85 -5.39
CA LEU A 99 -17.96 -5.57 -4.16
C LEU A 99 -16.97 -4.82 -3.29
N THR A 100 -17.17 -4.90 -1.98
CA THR A 100 -16.18 -4.53 -0.97
C THR A 100 -15.12 -5.62 -0.79
N LYS A 101 -13.99 -5.29 -0.17
CA LYS A 101 -12.90 -6.26 0.08
C LYS A 101 -13.35 -7.50 0.89
N PRO A 102 -14.16 -7.37 1.96
CA PRO A 102 -14.74 -8.53 2.64
C PRO A 102 -15.66 -9.38 1.74
N GLU A 103 -16.42 -8.78 0.84
CA GLU A 103 -17.30 -9.50 -0.09
C GLU A 103 -16.50 -10.24 -1.16
N VAL A 104 -15.44 -9.63 -1.70
CA VAL A 104 -14.50 -10.30 -2.61
C VAL A 104 -13.89 -11.52 -1.93
N ARG A 105 -13.51 -11.43 -0.65
CA ARG A 105 -13.00 -12.59 0.11
C ARG A 105 -14.01 -13.72 0.21
N LYS A 106 -15.27 -13.42 0.53
CA LYS A 106 -16.35 -14.43 0.57
C LYS A 106 -16.53 -15.12 -0.79
N VAL A 107 -16.42 -14.37 -1.89
CA VAL A 107 -16.45 -14.93 -3.25
C VAL A 107 -15.27 -15.88 -3.47
N LEU A 108 -14.05 -15.48 -3.11
CA LEU A 108 -12.86 -16.34 -3.25
C LEU A 108 -12.93 -17.60 -2.38
N GLU A 109 -13.45 -17.49 -1.15
CA GLU A 109 -13.69 -18.63 -0.25
C GLU A 109 -14.75 -19.59 -0.80
N TYR A 110 -15.82 -19.05 -1.38
CA TYR A 110 -16.83 -19.85 -2.08
C TYR A 110 -16.22 -20.65 -3.24
N PHE A 111 -15.28 -20.04 -3.97
CA PHE A 111 -14.47 -20.73 -5.00
C PHE A 111 -13.36 -21.62 -4.44
N LYS A 112 -13.26 -21.79 -3.11
CA LYS A 112 -12.25 -22.59 -2.41
C LYS A 112 -10.81 -22.18 -2.77
N MET A 113 -10.59 -20.89 -2.99
CA MET A 113 -9.24 -20.37 -3.22
C MET A 113 -8.38 -20.57 -1.97
N PRO A 114 -7.07 -20.84 -2.12
CA PRO A 114 -6.14 -20.97 -0.99
C PRO A 114 -6.20 -19.75 -0.06
N ASN A 115 -6.25 -19.99 1.27
CA ASN A 115 -6.30 -18.92 2.27
C ASN A 115 -5.14 -17.91 2.11
N GLU A 116 -3.96 -18.38 1.72
CA GLU A 116 -2.79 -17.55 1.42
C GLU A 116 -3.03 -16.54 0.29
N LEU A 117 -3.92 -16.83 -0.67
CA LEU A 117 -4.31 -15.91 -1.74
C LEU A 117 -5.43 -14.97 -1.29
N VAL A 118 -6.45 -15.49 -0.60
CA VAL A 118 -7.60 -14.71 -0.11
C VAL A 118 -7.17 -13.63 0.88
N TYR A 119 -6.20 -13.97 1.73
CA TYR A 119 -5.76 -13.16 2.85
C TYR A 119 -4.35 -12.60 2.69
N ARG A 120 -3.80 -12.68 1.48
CA ARG A 120 -2.49 -12.11 1.13
C ARG A 120 -2.40 -10.64 1.58
N LYS A 121 -1.26 -10.26 2.15
CA LYS A 121 -0.99 -8.87 2.52
C LYS A 121 -0.98 -7.97 1.28
N ALA A 122 -1.43 -6.73 1.47
CA ALA A 122 -1.43 -5.76 0.37
C ALA A 122 0.01 -5.43 -0.05
N PHE A 123 0.31 -5.60 -1.34
CA PHE A 123 1.63 -5.32 -1.89
C PHE A 123 1.55 -4.17 -2.90
N PRO A 124 2.41 -3.14 -2.81
CA PRO A 124 2.30 -1.95 -3.64
C PRO A 124 2.70 -2.23 -5.09
N GLY A 125 2.11 -1.49 -6.04
CA GLY A 125 2.41 -1.60 -7.47
C GLY A 125 3.91 -1.55 -7.80
N PRO A 126 4.65 -0.48 -7.44
CA PRO A 126 6.10 -0.40 -7.65
C PRO A 126 6.93 -1.41 -6.84
N ALA A 127 6.28 -2.32 -6.11
CA ALA A 127 6.89 -3.42 -5.42
C ALA A 127 7.98 -2.96 -4.44
N LEU A 128 9.11 -3.69 -4.43
CA LEU A 128 10.26 -3.42 -3.58
C LEU A 128 10.93 -2.08 -3.90
N SER A 129 10.77 -1.52 -5.11
CA SER A 129 11.38 -0.21 -5.44
C SER A 129 10.79 0.95 -4.63
N ALA A 130 9.53 0.81 -4.17
CA ALA A 130 8.89 1.75 -3.26
C ALA A 130 9.36 1.60 -1.80
N ARG A 131 10.03 0.49 -1.46
CA ARG A 131 10.53 0.19 -0.12
C ARG A 131 12.01 0.48 0.04
N ILE A 132 12.73 0.70 -1.06
CA ILE A 132 14.07 1.29 -1.06
C ILE A 132 13.93 2.81 -1.01
N ILE A 133 14.35 3.43 0.09
CA ILE A 133 14.35 4.89 0.24
C ILE A 133 15.67 5.43 -0.30
N GLY A 134 15.58 6.25 -1.36
CA GLY A 134 16.73 6.69 -2.14
C GLY A 134 16.91 5.88 -3.44
N PRO A 135 18.14 5.84 -4.00
CA PRO A 135 18.41 5.34 -5.34
C PRO A 135 18.27 3.82 -5.40
N VAL A 136 17.53 3.33 -6.38
CA VAL A 136 17.40 1.88 -6.59
C VAL A 136 18.61 1.34 -7.34
N THR A 137 19.26 0.31 -6.82
CA THR A 137 20.40 -0.38 -7.45
C THR A 137 20.14 -1.88 -7.46
N SER A 138 20.90 -2.63 -8.25
CA SER A 138 20.78 -4.09 -8.23
C SER A 138 21.19 -4.69 -6.87
N VAL A 139 22.11 -4.03 -6.16
CA VAL A 139 22.64 -4.49 -4.86
C VAL A 139 21.60 -4.30 -3.76
N ASN A 140 21.09 -3.07 -3.58
CA ASN A 140 20.09 -2.82 -2.55
C ASN A 140 18.76 -3.50 -2.86
N LEU A 141 18.38 -3.69 -4.13
CA LEU A 141 17.18 -4.44 -4.48
C LEU A 141 17.26 -5.91 -4.07
N ARG A 142 18.43 -6.55 -4.24
CA ARG A 142 18.65 -7.92 -3.74
C ARG A 142 18.63 -7.98 -2.22
N PHE A 143 19.18 -6.97 -1.56
CA PHE A 143 19.16 -6.86 -0.10
C PHE A 143 17.73 -6.67 0.41
N GLU A 144 17.02 -5.68 -0.10
CA GLU A 144 15.60 -5.38 0.17
C GLU A 144 14.73 -6.63 0.03
N LYS A 145 14.92 -7.41 -1.04
CA LYS A 145 14.17 -8.66 -1.24
C LYS A 145 14.38 -9.63 -0.08
N LYS A 146 15.64 -9.91 0.29
CA LYS A 146 15.96 -10.82 1.40
C LYS A 146 15.37 -10.33 2.72
N VAL A 147 15.54 -9.05 3.03
CA VAL A 147 15.06 -8.48 4.29
C VAL A 147 13.54 -8.46 4.33
N HIS A 148 12.88 -8.11 3.23
CA HIS A 148 11.44 -8.16 3.13
C HIS A 148 10.91 -9.58 3.35
N ASP A 149 11.50 -10.59 2.70
CA ASP A 149 11.10 -11.99 2.84
C ASP A 149 11.24 -12.44 4.31
N ILE A 150 12.33 -12.08 4.99
CA ILE A 150 12.55 -12.39 6.42
C ILE A 150 11.48 -11.73 7.30
N VAL A 151 11.23 -10.43 7.12
CA VAL A 151 10.24 -9.70 7.94
C VAL A 151 8.83 -10.23 7.71
N GLU A 152 8.44 -10.46 6.45
CA GLU A 152 7.10 -10.93 6.15
C GLU A 152 6.86 -12.36 6.66
N SER A 153 7.83 -13.28 6.43
CA SER A 153 7.74 -14.66 6.92
C SER A 153 7.75 -14.74 8.45
N THR A 154 8.63 -14.00 9.13
CA THR A 154 8.68 -14.00 10.60
C THR A 154 7.35 -13.55 11.21
N VAL A 155 6.71 -12.54 10.61
CA VAL A 155 5.39 -12.09 11.05
C VAL A 155 4.33 -13.15 10.72
N ASP A 156 4.33 -13.73 9.52
CA ASP A 156 3.37 -14.78 9.15
C ASP A 156 3.47 -16.03 10.03
N ASP A 157 4.69 -16.46 10.34
CA ASP A 157 4.95 -17.60 11.21
C ASP A 157 4.41 -17.32 12.62
N TYR A 158 4.67 -16.12 13.18
CA TYR A 158 4.12 -15.73 14.49
C TYR A 158 2.59 -15.80 14.53
N TYR A 159 1.90 -15.25 13.52
CA TYR A 159 0.44 -15.32 13.47
C TYR A 159 -0.07 -16.74 13.23
N THR A 160 0.62 -17.51 12.39
CA THR A 160 0.25 -18.89 12.07
C THR A 160 0.40 -19.80 13.28
N GLU A 161 1.50 -19.69 14.03
CA GLU A 161 1.72 -20.44 15.26
C GLU A 161 0.67 -20.12 16.34
N LYS A 162 0.28 -18.85 16.46
CA LYS A 162 -0.63 -18.39 17.51
C LYS A 162 -2.12 -18.55 17.17
N PHE A 163 -2.49 -18.40 15.91
CA PHE A 163 -3.89 -18.32 15.45
C PHE A 163 -4.25 -19.29 14.32
N GLY A 164 -3.29 -20.06 13.80
CA GLY A 164 -3.49 -21.00 12.69
C GLY A 164 -3.62 -20.35 11.31
N LYS A 165 -3.40 -19.03 11.21
CA LYS A 165 -3.47 -18.23 9.97
C LYS A 165 -2.42 -17.12 10.00
N PRO A 166 -1.92 -16.63 8.86
CA PRO A 166 -0.92 -15.55 8.79
C PRO A 166 -1.44 -14.16 9.21
N MET A 167 -2.73 -14.07 9.55
CA MET A 167 -3.37 -12.85 10.03
C MET A 167 -4.66 -13.21 10.80
N ILE A 168 -5.17 -12.24 11.55
CA ILE A 168 -6.51 -12.28 12.15
C ILE A 168 -7.35 -11.07 11.71
N ILE A 169 -8.66 -11.17 11.93
CA ILE A 169 -9.52 -9.99 12.00
C ILE A 169 -9.64 -9.64 13.48
N ASN A 170 -9.15 -8.46 13.87
CA ASN A 170 -9.20 -8.04 15.26
C ASN A 170 -10.62 -7.59 15.68
N ASP A 171 -10.78 -7.23 16.95
CA ASP A 171 -12.03 -6.76 17.56
C ASP A 171 -12.59 -5.48 16.90
N LYS A 172 -11.76 -4.71 16.21
CA LYS A 172 -12.15 -3.53 15.42
C LYS A 172 -12.55 -3.87 13.98
N GLY A 173 -12.48 -5.14 13.58
CA GLY A 173 -12.74 -5.59 12.21
C GLY A 173 -11.59 -5.33 11.25
N GLU A 174 -10.41 -4.92 11.74
CA GLU A 174 -9.23 -4.68 10.92
C GLU A 174 -8.53 -6.01 10.62
N GLN A 175 -7.93 -6.14 9.44
CA GLN A 175 -6.95 -7.18 9.20
C GLN A 175 -5.67 -6.84 9.97
N GLU A 176 -5.20 -7.80 10.76
CA GLU A 176 -4.02 -7.70 11.60
C GLU A 176 -3.07 -8.88 11.30
N PRO A 177 -1.91 -8.65 10.65
CA PRO A 177 -1.50 -7.40 10.00
C PRO A 177 -2.10 -7.28 8.59
N PHE A 178 -2.49 -6.07 8.21
CA PHE A 178 -2.92 -5.72 6.85
C PHE A 178 -1.70 -5.60 5.90
N GLN A 179 -0.61 -5.04 6.42
CA GLN A 179 0.71 -5.01 5.79
C GLN A 179 1.78 -5.24 6.85
N ALA A 180 2.80 -6.01 6.52
CA ALA A 180 4.03 -6.13 7.30
C ALA A 180 5.20 -6.22 6.30
N PHE A 181 6.13 -5.26 6.35
CA PHE A 181 7.26 -5.22 5.43
C PHE A 181 8.47 -4.49 5.99
N ALA A 182 9.62 -4.75 5.37
CA ALA A 182 10.84 -3.98 5.54
C ALA A 182 10.93 -2.86 4.49
N ALA A 183 11.55 -1.74 4.85
CA ALA A 183 12.02 -0.72 3.94
C ALA A 183 13.48 -0.42 4.24
N THR A 184 14.32 -0.28 3.22
CA THR A 184 15.77 -0.15 3.38
C THR A 184 16.30 1.18 2.85
N THR A 185 17.32 1.71 3.52
CA THR A 185 18.01 2.91 3.11
C THR A 185 19.43 2.94 3.65
N THR A 186 20.29 3.82 3.14
CA THR A 186 21.66 3.96 3.65
C THR A 186 21.75 4.88 4.87
N ASP A 187 20.82 5.82 4.98
CA ASP A 187 20.72 6.74 6.12
C ASP A 187 19.29 7.29 6.18
N VAL A 188 18.52 6.83 7.15
CA VAL A 188 17.11 7.21 7.31
C VAL A 188 16.93 8.65 7.78
N LEU A 189 17.93 9.22 8.47
CA LEU A 189 17.90 10.58 9.00
C LEU A 189 18.20 11.63 7.94
N LEU A 190 18.80 11.24 6.82
CA LEU A 190 19.06 12.14 5.69
C LEU A 190 18.02 12.02 4.57
N ARG A 191 17.08 11.08 4.67
CA ARG A 191 16.14 10.75 3.59
C ARG A 191 14.72 11.14 3.94
N LYS A 192 14.00 11.67 2.95
CA LYS A 192 12.59 12.04 3.08
C LYS A 192 11.73 10.79 2.98
N VAL A 193 10.80 10.63 3.92
CA VAL A 193 9.79 9.58 3.93
C VAL A 193 8.41 10.18 3.72
N THR A 194 7.52 9.42 3.09
CA THR A 194 6.16 9.88 2.81
C THR A 194 5.30 9.80 4.08
N GLY A 195 4.61 10.89 4.41
CA GLY A 195 3.60 10.95 5.46
C GLY A 195 2.35 11.71 5.01
N MET A 196 1.42 11.89 5.95
CA MET A 196 0.21 12.69 5.75
C MET A 196 0.14 13.74 6.84
N ILE A 197 0.13 15.02 6.47
CA ILE A 197 -0.04 16.14 7.39
C ILE A 197 -1.25 16.95 6.89
N ASN A 198 -2.25 17.15 7.75
CA ASN A 198 -3.50 17.86 7.41
C ASN A 198 -4.21 17.33 6.14
N GLY A 199 -4.19 16.00 5.94
CA GLY A 199 -4.80 15.37 4.77
C GLY A 199 -4.03 15.54 3.46
N GLN A 200 -2.83 16.13 3.50
CA GLN A 200 -1.95 16.26 2.35
C GLN A 200 -0.73 15.35 2.48
N ARG A 201 -0.33 14.74 1.36
CA ARG A 201 0.90 13.93 1.29
C ARG A 201 2.12 14.84 1.42
N THR A 202 2.97 14.56 2.40
CA THR A 202 4.21 15.30 2.65
C THR A 202 5.41 14.36 2.59
N TYR A 203 6.58 14.93 2.31
CA TYR A 203 7.86 14.23 2.23
C TYR A 203 8.85 14.95 3.15
N GLU A 204 9.08 14.39 4.32
CA GLU A 204 9.92 15.01 5.37
C GLU A 204 10.88 13.97 5.95
N VAL A 205 11.94 14.46 6.58
CA VAL A 205 12.86 13.60 7.33
C VAL A 205 12.13 13.07 8.56
N PRO A 206 12.18 11.75 8.83
CA PRO A 206 11.54 11.19 10.01
C PRO A 206 12.27 11.61 11.29
N LEU A 207 11.55 11.62 12.40
CA LEU A 207 12.17 11.68 13.73
C LEU A 207 12.55 10.26 14.16
N SER A 208 13.83 9.99 14.40
CA SER A 208 14.26 8.72 15.02
C SER A 208 14.47 8.90 16.53
N ILE A 209 14.01 7.92 17.30
CA ILE A 209 14.05 7.93 18.76
C ILE A 209 14.57 6.57 19.21
N LYS A 210 15.69 6.57 19.94
CA LYS A 210 16.22 5.34 20.55
C LYS A 210 15.34 4.93 21.73
N GLY A 211 14.98 3.66 21.80
CA GLY A 211 14.16 3.14 22.89
C GLY A 211 14.01 1.63 22.84
N GLU A 212 13.63 1.05 23.97
CA GLU A 212 13.22 -0.35 24.03
C GLU A 212 11.81 -0.51 23.44
N TRP A 213 11.53 -1.68 22.88
CA TRP A 213 10.20 -1.98 22.34
C TRP A 213 9.17 -2.04 23.47
N ASP A 214 8.27 -1.06 23.50
CA ASP A 214 7.09 -1.00 24.37
C ASP A 214 5.95 -0.36 23.57
N PHE A 215 5.11 -1.20 22.95
CA PHE A 215 4.08 -0.73 22.04
C PHE A 215 3.21 0.40 22.62
N GLU A 216 2.72 0.23 23.85
CA GLU A 216 1.82 1.20 24.49
C GLU A 216 2.53 2.54 24.75
N LYS A 217 3.76 2.50 25.30
CA LYS A 217 4.53 3.74 25.54
C LYS A 217 4.89 4.44 24.24
N LEU A 218 5.32 3.69 23.24
CA LEU A 218 5.75 4.24 21.95
C LEU A 218 4.55 4.85 21.21
N VAL A 219 3.42 4.15 21.11
CA VAL A 219 2.20 4.69 20.50
C VAL A 219 1.71 5.93 21.25
N HIS A 220 1.66 5.89 22.59
CA HIS A 220 1.26 7.04 23.39
C HIS A 220 2.18 8.26 23.15
N PHE A 221 3.49 8.05 23.20
CA PHE A 221 4.46 9.11 22.96
C PHE A 221 4.38 9.69 21.54
N SER A 222 4.21 8.83 20.52
CA SER A 222 4.05 9.27 19.13
C SER A 222 2.84 10.20 18.94
N SER A 223 1.75 9.97 19.70
CA SER A 223 0.53 10.78 19.62
C SER A 223 0.70 12.22 20.12
N GLN A 224 1.74 12.47 20.93
CA GLN A 224 2.03 13.79 21.50
C GLN A 224 2.94 14.64 20.61
N ILE A 225 3.69 14.00 19.71
CA ILE A 225 4.65 14.66 18.83
C ILE A 225 3.92 15.21 17.60
N LYS A 226 4.17 16.48 17.29
CA LYS A 226 3.61 17.18 16.12
C LYS A 226 4.72 17.69 15.21
N GLY A 227 4.39 17.90 13.94
CA GLY A 227 5.31 18.52 12.97
C GLY A 227 6.31 17.56 12.31
N TYR A 228 6.08 16.24 12.43
CA TYR A 228 6.86 15.23 11.72
C TYR A 228 5.94 14.34 10.89
N ALA A 229 6.35 14.03 9.66
CA ALA A 229 5.64 13.09 8.79
C ALA A 229 5.65 11.64 9.31
N ARG A 230 6.74 11.22 9.97
CA ARG A 230 6.90 9.89 10.60
C ARG A 230 7.82 9.96 11.82
N ILE A 231 7.55 9.07 12.77
CA ILE A 231 8.41 8.78 13.92
C ILE A 231 8.88 7.34 13.77
N LEU A 232 10.17 7.10 13.96
CA LEU A 232 10.81 5.81 13.93
C LEU A 232 11.41 5.52 15.30
N TYR A 233 11.31 4.26 15.72
CA TYR A 233 11.92 3.79 16.95
C TYR A 233 13.11 2.92 16.59
N GLU A 234 14.28 3.37 17.03
CA GLU A 234 15.52 2.62 16.85
C GLU A 234 15.64 1.60 17.97
N LEU A 235 15.41 0.33 17.61
CA LEU A 235 15.41 -0.80 18.53
C LEU A 235 16.79 -1.47 18.65
N TYR A 236 17.60 -1.34 17.61
CA TYR A 236 18.91 -1.96 17.51
C TYR A 236 19.81 -1.17 16.57
N GLU A 237 21.09 -1.04 16.93
CA GLU A 237 22.13 -0.39 16.15
C GLU A 237 23.31 -1.35 15.97
N SER A 238 23.82 -1.44 14.74
CA SER A 238 25.07 -2.13 14.43
C SER A 238 25.90 -1.30 13.46
N HIS A 239 27.20 -1.18 13.72
CA HIS A 239 28.13 -0.42 12.89
C HIS A 239 28.77 -1.24 11.77
N GLU A 240 28.40 -2.51 11.62
CA GLU A 240 28.93 -3.40 10.57
C GLU A 240 28.09 -3.37 9.28
N GLY A 241 26.87 -2.84 9.34
CA GLY A 241 25.93 -2.77 8.24
C GLY A 241 26.05 -1.50 7.38
N ILE A 242 25.52 -1.57 6.15
CA ILE A 242 25.45 -0.43 5.20
C ILE A 242 24.03 0.14 5.12
N TYR A 243 23.03 -0.62 5.56
CA TYR A 243 21.63 -0.25 5.40
C TYR A 243 20.91 -0.18 6.75
N ASP A 244 20.16 0.88 6.93
CA ASP A 244 19.08 0.96 7.90
C ASP A 244 17.90 0.12 7.41
N VAL A 245 17.35 -0.68 8.31
CA VAL A 245 16.16 -1.51 8.06
C VAL A 245 15.01 -0.99 8.89
N ILE A 246 13.96 -0.53 8.23
CA ILE A 246 12.74 -0.04 8.86
C ILE A 246 11.69 -1.13 8.75
N ILE A 247 11.20 -1.62 9.87
CA ILE A 247 10.07 -2.56 9.92
C ILE A 247 8.79 -1.77 10.07
N ARG A 248 7.83 -1.98 9.16
CA ARG A 248 6.49 -1.38 9.24
C ARG A 248 5.45 -2.49 9.23
N SER A 249 4.67 -2.57 10.30
CA SER A 249 3.45 -3.38 10.36
C SER A 249 2.25 -2.51 10.74
N ILE A 250 1.17 -2.67 9.98
CA ILE A 250 -0.07 -1.93 10.20
C ILE A 250 -1.31 -2.83 10.14
N ASN A 251 -2.33 -2.45 10.89
CA ASN A 251 -3.66 -3.02 10.82
C ASN A 251 -4.57 -2.06 10.05
N SER A 252 -5.49 -2.58 9.25
CA SER A 252 -6.44 -1.77 8.50
C SER A 252 -7.62 -2.59 7.96
N ILE A 253 -8.74 -1.92 7.70
CA ILE A 253 -9.88 -2.48 6.98
C ILE A 253 -9.67 -2.35 5.46
N ASP A 254 -9.25 -1.16 5.01
CA ASP A 254 -9.30 -0.74 3.60
C ASP A 254 -8.05 0.06 3.13
N ALA A 255 -7.00 0.13 3.94
CA ALA A 255 -5.78 0.93 3.76
C ALA A 255 -5.95 2.46 3.87
N ARG A 256 -7.17 3.01 4.08
CA ARG A 256 -7.39 4.46 4.20
C ARG A 256 -6.94 4.99 5.55
N THR A 257 -7.27 4.25 6.61
CA THR A 257 -6.76 4.48 7.97
C THR A 257 -6.02 3.25 8.45
N ALA A 258 -5.01 3.45 9.29
CA ALA A 258 -4.19 2.36 9.77
C ALA A 258 -3.71 2.61 11.19
N SER A 259 -3.72 1.56 12.00
CA SER A 259 -3.05 1.53 13.31
C SER A 259 -1.74 0.73 13.20
N VAL A 260 -0.78 0.99 14.09
CA VAL A 260 0.46 0.20 14.15
C VAL A 260 0.11 -1.16 14.76
N THR A 261 0.62 -2.24 14.17
CA THR A 261 0.44 -3.59 14.73
C THR A 261 1.30 -3.74 15.99
N ASN A 262 0.72 -4.32 17.05
CA ASN A 262 1.47 -4.74 18.23
C ASN A 262 2.19 -6.06 17.94
N LEU A 263 3.34 -5.95 17.27
CA LEU A 263 4.23 -7.09 17.05
C LEU A 263 4.97 -7.46 18.35
N PRO A 264 5.29 -8.76 18.54
CA PRO A 264 6.03 -9.23 19.70
C PRO A 264 7.44 -8.64 19.79
#